data_AF-A0A946QL27-F1
#
_entry.id   AF-A0A946QL27-F1
#
_cell.length_a   1.000
_cell.length_b   1.000
_cell.length_c   1.000
_cell.angle_alpha   90.00
_cell.angle_beta   90.00
_cell.angle_gamma   90.00
#
_symmetry.space_group_name_H-M   'P 1'
#
loop_
_entity.id
_entity.type
_entity.pdbx_description
1 polymer ?
#
loop_
_entity_poly.entity_id
_entity_poly.type
_entity_poly.pdbx_seq_one_letter_code
_entity_poly.pdbx_strand_id
1 'polypeptide(L)'
;MKKVSNWKNEEGFTLIELLIVIAIIGILAAIAIPQFNQYKARAYDTASKADLHNIYLACKAFWSDNGSDQSCTLSEASGANYGFVASPSVTVSPSGNETGWSATAKHASSSTTFTMNASGNIS
;
A
#
# COMPACT_ATOMS: atom_id res chain seq x y z
N MET A 1 -44.58 52.79 21.58
CA MET A 1 -43.80 51.54 21.37
C MET A 1 -42.92 51.71 20.14
N LYS A 2 -41.59 51.76 20.30
CA LYS A 2 -40.63 51.83 19.18
C LYS A 2 -40.43 50.41 18.63
N LYS A 3 -40.71 50.21 17.35
CA LYS A 3 -40.51 48.96 16.63
C LYS A 3 -39.04 48.90 16.20
N VAL A 4 -38.26 48.01 16.80
CA VAL A 4 -36.85 47.79 16.44
C VAL A 4 -36.84 46.87 15.22
N SER A 5 -36.43 47.38 14.04
CA SER A 5 -36.28 46.57 12.84
C SER A 5 -34.88 45.95 12.81
N ASN A 6 -34.80 44.63 13.01
CA ASN A 6 -33.57 43.87 12.78
C ASN A 6 -33.29 43.78 11.28
N TRP A 7 -32.37 44.60 10.78
CA TRP A 7 -31.79 44.43 9.46
C TRP A 7 -30.64 43.45 9.64
N LYS A 8 -30.89 42.17 9.36
CA LYS A 8 -29.81 41.19 9.24
C LYS A 8 -29.04 41.55 7.97
N ASN A 9 -27.79 42.01 8.11
CA ASN A 9 -26.86 42.10 7.00
C ASN A 9 -26.60 40.68 6.50
N GLU A 10 -27.27 40.29 5.42
CA GLU A 10 -26.92 39.11 4.65
C GLU A 10 -25.68 39.48 3.81
N GLU A 11 -24.50 39.28 4.39
CA GLU A 11 -23.23 39.41 3.67
C GLU A 11 -23.16 38.30 2.61
N GLY A 12 -23.48 38.65 1.36
CA GLY A 12 -23.34 37.77 0.21
C GLY A 12 -21.88 37.63 -0.21
N PHE A 13 -21.46 36.40 -0.54
CA PHE A 13 -20.13 36.11 -1.06
C PHE A 13 -19.95 36.76 -2.44
N THR A 14 -18.84 37.47 -2.66
CA THR A 14 -18.61 38.13 -3.95
C THR A 14 -18.13 37.12 -5.00
N LEU A 15 -18.51 37.35 -6.27
CA LEU A 15 -18.04 36.52 -7.39
C LEU A 15 -16.50 36.56 -7.53
N ILE A 16 -15.88 37.69 -7.17
CA ILE A 16 -14.43 37.83 -7.24
C ILE A 16 -13.73 37.04 -6.13
N GLU A 17 -14.30 36.98 -4.92
CA GLU A 17 -13.81 36.10 -3.85
C GLU A 17 -13.88 34.63 -4.27
N LEU A 18 -14.96 34.22 -4.97
CA LEU A 18 -15.06 32.85 -5.45
C LEU A 18 -14.04 32.54 -6.55
N LEU A 19 -13.80 33.50 -7.44
CA LEU A 19 -12.83 33.35 -8.53
C LEU A 19 -11.40 33.19 -8.02
N ILE A 20 -10.96 33.99 -7.05
CA ILE A 20 -9.61 33.85 -6.48
C ILE A 20 -9.45 32.54 -5.71
N VAL A 21 -10.49 32.07 -5.02
CA VAL A 21 -10.45 30.80 -4.28
C VAL A 21 -10.27 29.61 -5.22
N ILE A 22 -11.06 29.54 -6.30
CA ILE A 22 -10.91 28.44 -7.28
C ILE A 22 -9.57 28.51 -8.01
N ALA A 23 -9.02 29.70 -8.24
CA ALA A 23 -7.70 29.86 -8.85
C ALA A 23 -6.60 29.29 -7.94
N ILE A 24 -6.64 29.59 -6.64
CA ILE A 24 -5.66 29.05 -5.67
C ILE A 24 -5.82 27.54 -5.52
N ILE A 25 -7.05 27.02 -5.38
CA ILE A 25 -7.30 25.57 -5.29
C ILE A 25 -6.83 24.87 -6.56
N GLY A 26 -7.02 25.47 -7.74
CA GLY A 26 -6.54 24.93 -9.02
C GLY A 26 -5.02 24.76 -9.07
N ILE A 27 -4.27 25.75 -8.59
CA ILE A 27 -2.80 25.68 -8.52
C ILE A 27 -2.35 24.59 -7.54
N LEU A 28 -2.97 24.54 -6.35
CA LEU A 28 -2.64 23.53 -5.34
C LEU A 28 -2.96 22.11 -5.83
N ALA A 29 -4.12 21.91 -6.46
CA ALA A 29 -4.55 20.62 -6.98
C ALA A 29 -3.63 20.11 -8.10
N ALA A 30 -3.16 21.00 -8.97
CA ALA A 30 -2.24 20.64 -10.06
C ALA A 30 -0.92 20.02 -9.56
N ILE A 31 -0.42 20.46 -8.40
CA ILE A 31 0.80 19.92 -7.78
C ILE A 31 0.47 18.71 -6.89
N ALA A 32 -0.59 18.80 -6.09
CA ALA A 32 -0.93 17.80 -5.09
C ALA A 32 -1.36 16.46 -5.70
N ILE A 33 -2.14 16.46 -6.78
CA ILE A 33 -2.67 15.24 -7.41
C ILE A 33 -1.56 14.31 -7.92
N PRO A 34 -0.59 14.77 -8.75
CA PRO A 34 0.47 13.89 -9.22
C PRO A 34 1.36 13.40 -8.08
N GLN A 35 1.65 14.26 -7.09
CA GLN A 35 2.44 13.87 -5.91
C GLN A 35 1.73 12.78 -5.08
N PHE A 36 0.44 12.93 -4.83
CA PHE A 36 -0.35 11.95 -4.09
C PHE A 36 -0.43 10.60 -4.82
N ASN A 37 -0.55 10.61 -6.15
CA ASN A 37 -0.53 9.38 -6.94
C ASN A 37 0.82 8.66 -6.86
N GLN A 38 1.94 9.40 -6.91
CA GLN A 38 3.27 8.81 -6.71
C GLN A 38 3.44 8.26 -5.30
N TYR A 39 2.92 8.95 -4.28
CA TYR A 39 2.97 8.47 -2.90
C TYR A 39 2.21 7.14 -2.73
N LYS A 40 0.99 7.04 -3.28
CA LYS A 40 0.23 5.78 -3.29
C LYS A 40 0.98 4.66 -4.01
N ALA A 41 1.56 4.94 -5.18
CA ALA A 41 2.33 3.94 -5.93
C ALA A 41 3.50 3.39 -5.09
N ARG A 42 4.25 4.27 -4.43
CA ARG A 42 5.33 3.86 -3.52
C ARG A 42 4.81 3.05 -2.33
N ALA A 43 3.66 3.41 -1.77
CA ALA A 43 3.06 2.66 -0.67
C ALA A 43 2.66 1.23 -1.10
N TYR A 44 2.12 1.06 -2.31
CA TYR A 44 1.80 -0.25 -2.87
C TYR A 44 3.04 -1.12 -3.09
N ASP A 45 4.13 -0.51 -3.56
CA ASP A 45 5.41 -1.20 -3.73
C ASP A 45 6.01 -1.59 -2.37
N THR A 46 5.94 -0.70 -1.38
CA THR A 46 6.39 -0.98 -0.01
C THR A 46 5.59 -2.11 0.62
N ALA A 47 4.27 -2.15 0.45
CA ALA A 47 3.43 -3.24 0.95
C ALA A 47 3.84 -4.59 0.33
N SER A 48 4.08 -4.63 -0.99
CA SER A 48 4.53 -5.84 -1.68
C SER A 48 5.89 -6.33 -1.17
N LYS A 49 6.84 -5.41 -0.95
CA LYS A 49 8.17 -5.75 -0.41
C LYS A 49 8.11 -6.20 1.04
N ALA A 50 7.26 -5.58 1.87
CA ALA A 50 7.06 -5.97 3.25
C ALA A 50 6.51 -7.40 3.33
N ASP A 51 5.52 -7.73 2.49
CA ASP A 51 4.98 -9.08 2.44
C ASP A 51 6.01 -10.11 1.97
N LEU A 52 6.93 -9.77 1.06
CA LEU A 52 8.06 -10.65 0.69
C LEU A 52 8.97 -10.97 1.90
N HIS A 53 9.24 -9.98 2.75
CA HIS A 53 10.02 -10.23 3.96
C HIS A 53 9.24 -11.10 4.95
N ASN A 54 7.95 -10.84 5.14
CA ASN A 54 7.12 -11.61 6.06
C ASN A 54 6.97 -13.08 5.61
N ILE A 55 6.73 -13.33 4.32
CA ILE A 55 6.63 -14.69 3.79
C ILE A 55 7.99 -15.41 3.86
N TYR A 56 9.09 -14.70 3.64
CA TYR A 56 10.42 -15.27 3.78
C TYR A 56 10.67 -15.75 5.21
N LEU A 57 10.35 -14.93 6.21
CA LEU A 57 10.47 -15.32 7.62
C LEU A 57 9.56 -16.50 7.98
N ALA A 58 8.31 -16.52 7.49
CA ALA A 58 7.40 -17.65 7.67
C ALA A 58 7.97 -18.94 7.05
N CYS A 59 8.54 -18.87 5.84
CA CYS A 59 9.20 -20.01 5.22
C CYS A 59 10.46 -20.45 5.96
N LYS A 60 11.25 -19.52 6.52
CA LYS A 60 12.41 -19.83 7.37
C LYS A 60 11.99 -20.59 8.64
N ALA A 61 10.87 -20.21 9.24
CA ALA A 61 10.29 -20.96 10.36
C ALA A 61 9.81 -22.36 9.91
N PHE A 62 9.14 -22.45 8.76
CA PHE A 62 8.71 -23.73 8.18
C PHE A 62 9.87 -24.71 7.96
N TRP A 63 10.98 -24.28 7.37
CA TRP A 63 12.14 -25.17 7.19
C TRP A 63 12.87 -25.52 8.49
N SER A 64 12.82 -24.63 9.49
CA SER A 64 13.35 -24.92 10.81
C SER A 64 12.66 -26.13 11.45
N ASP A 65 11.36 -26.33 11.15
CA ASP A 65 10.57 -27.44 11.71
C ASP A 65 10.53 -28.68 10.81
N ASN A 66 10.51 -28.49 9.48
CA ASN A 66 10.22 -29.56 8.51
C ASN A 66 11.44 -30.00 7.69
N GLY A 67 12.56 -29.28 7.80
CA GLY A 67 13.79 -29.54 7.05
C GLY A 67 13.90 -28.73 5.75
N SER A 68 15.13 -28.44 5.36
CA SER A 68 15.49 -27.52 4.26
C SER A 68 15.04 -27.95 2.87
N ASP A 69 14.77 -29.24 2.66
CA ASP A 69 14.43 -29.82 1.35
C ASP A 69 12.95 -29.69 1.00
N GLN A 70 12.10 -29.36 1.98
CA GLN A 70 10.67 -29.22 1.76
C GLN A 70 10.34 -27.92 1.02
N SER A 71 9.35 -27.94 0.14
CA SER A 71 8.93 -26.73 -0.58
C SER A 71 8.03 -25.86 0.31
N CYS A 72 8.39 -24.61 0.55
CA CYS A 72 7.52 -23.66 1.22
C CYS A 72 6.53 -23.05 0.21
N THR A 73 5.25 -23.41 0.32
CA THR A 73 4.16 -22.82 -0.47
C THR A 73 3.38 -21.80 0.35
N LEU A 74 2.49 -21.04 -0.30
CA LEU A 74 1.62 -20.09 0.40
C LEU A 74 0.76 -20.78 1.47
N SER A 75 0.28 -22.00 1.20
CA SER A 75 -0.54 -22.78 2.13
C SER A 75 0.23 -23.15 3.39
N GLU A 76 1.51 -23.52 3.24
CA GLU A 76 2.35 -23.86 4.38
C GLU A 76 2.61 -22.61 5.22
N ALA A 77 3.09 -21.53 4.60
CA ALA A 77 3.44 -20.31 5.31
C ALA A 77 2.24 -19.60 5.98
N SER A 78 1.04 -19.71 5.39
CA SER A 78 -0.21 -19.17 5.97
C SER A 78 -0.88 -20.11 6.97
N GLY A 79 -0.32 -21.30 7.20
CA GLY A 79 -0.77 -22.23 8.21
C GLY A 79 -0.67 -21.65 9.63
N ALA A 80 -1.42 -22.25 10.56
CA ALA A 80 -1.55 -21.75 11.95
C ALA A 80 -0.20 -21.66 12.71
N ASN A 81 0.81 -22.40 12.29
CA ASN A 81 2.12 -22.43 12.93
C ASN A 81 3.04 -21.27 12.49
N TYR A 82 2.84 -20.72 11.29
CA TYR A 82 3.76 -19.75 10.67
C TYR A 82 3.09 -18.39 10.40
N GLY A 83 1.76 -18.36 10.31
CA GLY A 83 0.97 -17.14 10.49
C GLY A 83 1.15 -16.05 9.43
N PHE A 84 1.66 -16.38 8.25
CA PHE A 84 1.74 -15.40 7.17
C PHE A 84 0.33 -14.99 6.72
N VAL A 85 0.10 -13.68 6.70
CA VAL A 85 -1.09 -13.06 6.14
C VAL A 85 -0.65 -11.98 5.17
N ALA A 86 -1.10 -12.08 3.91
CA ALA A 86 -0.80 -11.08 2.91
C ALA A 86 -1.53 -9.76 3.22
N SER A 87 -0.88 -8.64 2.91
CA SER A 87 -1.49 -7.33 2.97
C SER A 87 -2.67 -7.22 1.99
N PRO A 88 -3.65 -6.34 2.25
CA PRO A 88 -4.79 -6.17 1.34
C PRO A 88 -4.35 -5.88 -0.09
N SER A 89 -4.94 -6.60 -1.05
CA SER A 89 -4.66 -6.48 -2.49
C SER A 89 -3.23 -6.81 -2.92
N VAL A 90 -2.43 -7.44 -2.06
CA VAL A 90 -1.13 -8.00 -2.45
C VAL A 90 -1.29 -9.49 -2.70
N THR A 91 -0.87 -9.94 -3.89
CA THR A 91 -0.76 -11.37 -4.21
C THR A 91 0.69 -11.80 -4.00
N VAL A 92 0.90 -12.83 -3.18
CA VAL A 92 2.23 -13.40 -2.88
C VAL A 92 2.28 -14.87 -3.29
N SER A 93 3.33 -15.25 -4.02
CA SER A 93 3.51 -16.62 -4.52
C SER A 93 4.92 -17.13 -4.18
N PRO A 94 5.12 -17.72 -2.98
CA PRO A 94 6.37 -18.40 -2.61
C PRO A 94 6.42 -19.82 -3.17
N SER A 95 7.62 -20.29 -3.48
CA SER A 95 7.87 -21.66 -3.94
C SER A 95 9.32 -22.04 -3.76
N GLY A 96 9.58 -23.36 -3.69
CA GLY A 96 10.91 -23.91 -3.63
C GLY A 96 11.34 -24.25 -2.20
N ASN A 97 12.45 -24.96 -2.13
CA ASN A 97 13.10 -25.36 -0.89
C ASN A 97 14.07 -24.27 -0.40
N GLU A 98 14.68 -24.43 0.77
CA GLU A 98 15.45 -23.33 1.41
C GLU A 98 16.58 -22.77 0.54
N THR A 99 17.23 -23.60 -0.27
CA THR A 99 18.36 -23.19 -1.13
C THR A 99 17.93 -22.65 -2.49
N GLY A 100 16.79 -23.13 -3.02
CA GLY A 100 16.22 -22.74 -4.31
C GLY A 100 14.97 -21.88 -4.19
N TRP A 101 14.71 -21.29 -3.03
CA TRP A 101 13.48 -20.57 -2.76
C TRP A 101 13.36 -19.29 -3.60
N SER A 102 12.14 -19.00 -4.03
CA SER A 102 11.76 -17.70 -4.55
C SER A 102 10.33 -17.36 -4.17
N ALA A 103 10.06 -16.07 -4.00
CA ALA A 103 8.71 -15.56 -3.88
C ALA A 103 8.50 -14.35 -4.76
N THR A 104 7.30 -14.23 -5.33
CA THR A 104 6.86 -12.99 -6.00
C THR A 104 5.80 -12.30 -5.17
N ALA A 105 5.78 -10.97 -5.19
CA ALA A 105 4.70 -10.17 -4.60
C ALA A 105 4.31 -9.02 -5.53
N LYS A 106 3.00 -8.81 -5.67
CA LYS A 106 2.45 -7.70 -6.45
C LYS A 106 1.18 -7.16 -5.83
N HIS A 107 1.17 -5.87 -5.54
CA HIS A 107 -0.06 -5.14 -5.24
C HIS A 107 -0.90 -4.95 -6.52
N ALA A 108 -2.22 -5.13 -6.44
CA ALA A 108 -3.13 -5.08 -7.59
C ALA A 108 -3.09 -3.73 -8.34
N SER A 109 -2.80 -2.64 -7.62
CA SER A 109 -2.65 -1.28 -8.20
C SER A 109 -1.21 -0.89 -8.53
N SER A 110 -0.23 -1.79 -8.35
CA SER A 110 1.14 -1.58 -8.84
C SER A 110 1.34 -2.29 -10.18
N SER A 111 2.08 -1.65 -11.08
CA SER A 111 2.53 -2.30 -12.33
C SER A 111 3.69 -3.27 -12.09
N THR A 112 4.39 -3.11 -10.97
CA THR A 112 5.65 -3.80 -10.68
C THR A 112 5.39 -5.09 -9.90
N THR A 113 6.02 -6.18 -10.33
CA THR A 113 6.11 -7.42 -9.55
C THR A 113 7.50 -7.47 -8.94
N PHE A 114 7.58 -7.62 -7.62
CA PHE A 114 8.84 -7.83 -6.94
C PHE A 114 9.10 -9.31 -6.75
N THR A 115 10.35 -9.72 -6.87
CA THR A 115 10.79 -11.09 -6.62
C THR A 115 11.83 -11.09 -5.52
N MET A 116 11.71 -12.00 -4.55
CA MET A 116 12.74 -12.28 -3.56
C MET A 116 13.37 -13.64 -3.84
N ASN A 117 14.70 -13.73 -3.79
CA ASN A 117 15.43 -14.99 -3.91
C ASN A 117 15.75 -15.61 -2.54
N ALA A 118 16.30 -16.83 -2.54
CA ALA A 118 16.69 -17.57 -1.33
C ALA A 118 17.68 -16.84 -0.41
N SER A 119 18.42 -15.85 -0.93
CA SER A 119 19.34 -15.03 -0.13
C SER A 119 18.68 -13.80 0.51
N GLY A 120 17.37 -13.62 0.31
CA GLY A 120 16.61 -12.48 0.84
C GLY A 120 16.75 -11.19 0.01
N ASN A 121 17.33 -11.25 -1.18
CA ASN A 121 17.47 -10.08 -2.06
C ASN A 121 16.20 -9.88 -2.88
N ILE A 122 15.68 -8.64 -2.90
CA ILE A 122 14.50 -8.26 -3.69
C ILE A 122 14.94 -7.58 -4.99
N SER A 123 14.40 -8.04 -6.13
CA SER A 123 14.53 -7.44 -7.46
C SER A 123 13.16 -7.11 -8.05
#